data_AF-A0A658QV60-F1
#
_entry.id   AF-A0A658QV60-F1
#
_cell.length_a   1.000
_cell.length_b   1.000
_cell.length_c   1.000
_cell.angle_alpha   90.00
_cell.angle_beta   90.00
_cell.angle_gamma   90.00
#
_symmetry.space_group_name_H-M   'P 1'
#
loop_
_entity.id
_entity.type
_entity.pdbx_description
1 polymer ?
#
loop_
_entity_poly.entity_id
_entity_poly.type
_entity_poly.pdbx_seq_one_letter_code
_entity_poly.pdbx_strand_id
1 'polypeptide(L)'
;MAGAVLGESSSDGGSLALSLDDEDSTLNAAPFEYSEDSPLGDVLDSAARAVSEPDEAHCFAQYERDLDMCNALYTAMGGSRGAILCRQNAFDRHQQCRGF
;
A
#
# COMPACT_ATOMS: atom_id res chain seq x y z
N MET A 1 51.61 27.03 -0.19
CA MET A 1 50.49 27.84 -0.70
C MET A 1 49.25 26.98 -0.61
N ALA A 2 48.26 27.42 0.16
CA ALA A 2 47.02 26.71 0.41
C ALA A 2 46.03 26.90 -0.75
N GLY A 3 45.13 25.94 -0.92
CA GLY A 3 43.96 26.05 -1.79
C GLY A 3 43.01 24.86 -1.56
N ALA A 4 41.99 25.07 -0.74
CA ALA A 4 40.85 24.17 -0.59
C ALA A 4 39.74 24.62 -1.56
N VAL A 5 39.05 23.66 -2.19
CA VAL A 5 37.74 23.90 -2.80
C VAL A 5 36.78 22.83 -2.29
N LEU A 6 35.66 23.29 -1.75
CA LEU A 6 34.60 22.48 -1.15
C LEU A 6 33.74 21.87 -2.27
N GLY A 7 33.39 20.61 -2.09
CA GLY A 7 32.45 19.90 -2.94
C GLY A 7 31.03 20.39 -2.71
N GLU A 8 30.30 20.59 -3.80
CA GLU A 8 28.87 20.77 -3.78
C GLU A 8 28.23 19.50 -4.34
N SER A 9 27.53 18.78 -3.47
CA SER A 9 26.72 17.62 -3.84
C SER A 9 25.29 18.11 -4.07
N SER A 10 24.89 18.23 -5.32
CA SER A 10 23.49 18.44 -5.69
C SER A 10 22.73 17.13 -5.48
N SER A 11 21.92 17.08 -4.42
CA SER A 11 20.97 16.01 -4.17
C SER A 11 19.59 16.48 -4.61
N ASP A 12 19.13 16.05 -5.79
CA ASP A 12 17.73 16.18 -6.20
C ASP A 12 16.91 15.10 -5.47
N GLY A 13 16.69 15.33 -4.18
CA GLY A 13 15.67 14.63 -3.40
C GLY A 13 14.32 15.19 -3.78
N GLY A 14 13.65 14.56 -4.75
CA GLY A 14 12.25 14.78 -5.04
C GLY A 14 11.39 14.39 -3.83
N SER A 15 11.27 15.30 -2.88
CA SER A 15 10.26 15.26 -1.83
C SER A 15 8.91 15.36 -2.51
N LEU A 16 8.06 14.34 -2.35
CA LEU A 16 6.62 14.49 -2.53
C LEU A 16 6.11 15.35 -1.36
N ALA A 17 6.45 16.64 -1.39
CA ALA A 17 5.93 17.63 -0.48
C ALA A 17 4.45 17.79 -0.82
N LEU A 18 3.58 17.20 0.00
CA LEU A 18 2.22 17.68 0.14
C LEU A 18 2.33 19.07 0.74
N SER A 19 2.25 20.10 -0.11
CA SER A 19 2.14 21.49 0.31
C SER A 19 0.85 21.64 1.11
N LEU A 20 0.99 21.60 2.43
CA LEU A 20 -0.03 22.04 3.37
C LEU A 20 0.21 23.54 3.54
N ASP A 21 -0.40 24.33 2.65
CA ASP A 21 -0.48 25.77 2.82
C ASP A 21 -1.26 26.06 4.12
N ASP A 22 -0.58 26.79 5.01
CA ASP A 22 -0.98 27.15 6.36
C ASP A 22 -2.10 28.20 6.34
N GLU A 23 -3.32 27.82 5.96
CA GLU A 23 -4.55 28.57 6.27
C GLU A 23 -5.71 27.57 6.51
N ASP A 24 -6.02 27.34 7.78
CA ASP A 24 -7.30 26.85 8.32
C ASP A 24 -8.06 25.80 7.49
N SER A 25 -7.47 24.62 7.34
CA SER A 25 -8.23 23.41 7.01
C SER A 25 -8.07 22.41 8.15
N THR A 26 -8.37 22.85 9.37
CA THR A 26 -8.70 21.88 10.41
C THR A 26 -9.88 21.09 9.83
N LEU A 27 -9.69 19.79 9.64
CA LEU A 27 -10.80 18.90 9.32
C LEU A 27 -11.78 19.00 10.49
N ASN A 28 -12.71 19.95 10.42
CA ASN A 28 -13.88 20.02 11.28
C ASN A 28 -14.82 18.91 10.83
N ALA A 29 -14.34 17.67 10.94
CA ALA A 29 -15.13 16.49 10.80
C ALA A 29 -16.13 16.54 11.95
N ALA A 30 -17.40 16.81 11.63
CA ALA A 30 -18.45 16.61 12.59
C ALA A 30 -18.36 15.16 13.10
N PRO A 31 -18.52 14.92 14.42
CA PRO A 31 -18.62 13.56 14.92
C PRO A 31 -19.71 12.85 14.13
N PHE A 32 -19.38 11.70 13.54
CA PHE A 32 -20.41 10.88 12.93
C PHE A 32 -21.30 10.37 14.07
N GLU A 33 -22.60 10.66 14.01
CA GLU A 33 -23.54 10.00 14.90
C GLU A 33 -23.77 8.58 14.37
N TYR A 34 -23.56 7.61 15.25
CA TYR A 34 -23.93 6.23 14.99
C TYR A 34 -25.45 6.13 15.06
N SER A 35 -26.09 5.86 13.92
CA SER A 35 -27.49 5.50 13.84
C SER A 35 -27.59 4.02 13.50
N GLU A 36 -28.38 3.25 14.24
CA GLU A 36 -28.58 1.82 14.00
C GLU A 36 -29.22 1.54 12.62
N ASP A 37 -30.00 2.49 12.08
CA ASP A 37 -30.60 2.46 10.73
C ASP A 37 -29.68 2.98 9.61
N SER A 38 -28.39 3.19 9.89
CA SER A 38 -27.45 3.71 8.88
C SER A 38 -26.98 2.58 7.95
N PRO A 39 -26.82 2.80 6.62
CA PRO A 39 -26.25 1.81 5.69
C PRO A 39 -24.81 1.41 6.05
N LEU A 40 -24.19 2.11 7.00
CA LEU A 40 -22.95 1.71 7.66
C LEU A 40 -23.05 0.34 8.33
N GLY A 41 -24.24 -0.10 8.78
CA GLY A 41 -24.46 -1.46 9.27
C GLY A 41 -24.12 -2.53 8.23
N ASP A 42 -24.54 -2.31 6.98
CA ASP A 42 -24.25 -3.20 5.86
C ASP A 42 -22.76 -3.16 5.45
N VAL A 43 -22.11 -2.00 5.61
CA VAL A 43 -20.67 -1.84 5.36
C VAL A 43 -19.84 -2.51 6.46
N LEU A 44 -20.28 -2.43 7.72
CA LEU A 44 -19.66 -3.13 8.84
C LEU A 44 -19.84 -4.65 8.73
N ASP A 45 -21.01 -5.13 8.28
CA ASP A 45 -21.24 -6.55 7.93
C ASP A 45 -20.31 -7.00 6.78
N SER A 46 -20.10 -6.13 5.80
CA SER A 46 -19.15 -6.38 4.72
C SER A 46 -17.68 -6.38 5.19
N ALA A 47 -17.33 -5.54 6.16
CA ALA A 47 -16.01 -5.52 6.81
C ALA A 47 -15.80 -6.69 7.79
N ALA A 48 -16.90 -7.29 8.29
CA ALA A 48 -16.88 -8.48 9.11
C ALA A 48 -16.62 -9.77 8.32
N ARG A 49 -16.45 -9.69 6.99
CA ARG A 49 -15.96 -10.79 6.14
C ARG A 49 -14.47 -11.11 6.37
N ALA A 50 -13.95 -10.77 7.54
CA ALA A 50 -12.60 -11.14 7.94
C ALA A 50 -12.46 -12.67 7.88
N VAL A 51 -11.46 -13.09 7.10
CA VAL A 51 -11.02 -14.48 7.02
C VAL A 51 -10.57 -14.93 8.42
N SER A 52 -10.75 -16.21 8.76
CA SER A 52 -10.32 -16.71 10.07
C SER A 52 -8.79 -16.58 10.22
N GLU A 53 -8.25 -16.43 11.43
CA GLU A 53 -6.79 -16.35 11.65
C GLU A 53 -5.97 -17.44 10.91
N PRO A 54 -6.33 -18.74 10.95
CA PRO A 54 -5.57 -19.76 10.21
C PRO A 54 -5.71 -19.60 8.69
N ASP A 55 -6.85 -19.15 8.20
CA ASP A 55 -7.06 -18.89 6.78
C ASP A 55 -6.29 -17.63 6.33
N GLU A 56 -6.16 -16.61 7.19
CA GLU A 56 -5.32 -15.43 6.94
C GLU A 56 -3.85 -15.84 6.79
N ALA A 57 -3.35 -16.66 7.71
CA ALA A 57 -1.98 -17.16 7.65
C ALA A 57 -1.74 -17.98 6.37
N HIS A 58 -2.73 -18.77 5.94
CA HIS A 58 -2.66 -19.49 4.67
C HIS A 58 -2.59 -18.54 3.46
N CYS A 59 -3.49 -17.56 3.39
CA CYS A 59 -3.50 -16.55 2.32
C CYS A 59 -2.17 -15.78 2.26
N PHE A 60 -1.67 -15.35 3.42
CA PHE A 60 -0.42 -14.61 3.51
C PHE A 60 0.79 -15.46 3.07
N ALA A 61 0.84 -16.73 3.47
CA ALA A 61 1.91 -17.64 3.02
C ALA A 61 1.88 -17.87 1.50
N GLN A 62 0.71 -17.83 0.85
CA GLN A 62 0.61 -17.88 -0.60
C GLN A 62 1.16 -16.59 -1.23
N TYR A 63 0.77 -15.44 -0.68
CA TYR A 63 1.23 -14.13 -1.12
C TYR A 63 2.76 -13.99 -1.05
N GLU A 64 3.39 -14.43 0.04
CA GLU A 64 4.86 -14.42 0.17
C GLU A 64 5.53 -15.28 -0.91
N ARG A 65 5.03 -16.49 -1.16
CA ARG A 65 5.53 -17.34 -2.24
C ARG A 65 5.40 -16.70 -3.62
N ASP A 66 4.29 -16.00 -3.86
CA ASP A 66 4.07 -15.28 -5.11
C ASP A 66 5.07 -14.12 -5.27
N LEU A 67 5.35 -13.36 -4.21
CA LEU A 67 6.37 -12.31 -4.22
C LEU A 67 7.77 -12.88 -4.51
N ASP A 68 8.12 -14.00 -3.89
CA ASP A 68 9.38 -14.69 -4.15
C ASP A 68 9.49 -15.13 -5.62
N MET A 69 8.41 -15.68 -6.18
CA MET A 69 8.34 -16.04 -7.60
C MET A 69 8.50 -14.80 -8.49
N CYS A 70 7.86 -13.68 -8.14
CA CYS A 70 7.97 -12.44 -8.90
C CYS A 70 9.41 -11.94 -8.99
N ASN A 71 10.18 -12.09 -7.91
CA ASN A 71 11.59 -11.73 -7.89
C ASN A 71 12.45 -12.76 -8.62
N ALA A 72 12.20 -14.06 -8.41
CA ALA A 72 12.97 -15.14 -9.02
C ALA A 72 12.86 -15.16 -10.55
N LEU A 73 11.69 -14.80 -11.10
CA LEU A 73 11.43 -14.78 -12.54
C LEU A 73 11.53 -13.37 -13.16
N TYR A 74 12.14 -12.40 -12.46
CA TYR A 74 12.20 -11.00 -12.87
C TYR A 74 12.56 -10.82 -14.36
N THR A 75 13.68 -11.39 -14.79
CA THR A 75 14.14 -11.26 -16.18
C THR A 75 13.22 -12.00 -17.15
N ALA A 76 12.71 -13.17 -16.77
CA ALA A 76 11.82 -13.97 -17.61
C ALA A 76 10.44 -13.31 -17.83
N MET A 77 9.98 -12.50 -16.88
CA MET A 77 8.73 -11.74 -16.99
C MET A 77 8.87 -10.41 -17.75
N GLY A 78 10.05 -10.08 -18.28
CA GLY A 78 10.28 -8.82 -19.00
C GLY A 78 10.78 -7.68 -18.08
N GLY A 79 11.47 -8.04 -16.99
CA GLY A 79 12.09 -7.08 -16.08
C GLY A 79 11.09 -6.35 -15.19
N SER A 80 11.34 -5.05 -14.97
CA SER A 80 10.60 -4.24 -14.00
C SER A 80 9.10 -4.23 -14.25
N ARG A 81 8.69 -4.03 -15.51
CA ARG A 81 7.28 -4.01 -15.91
C ARG A 81 6.60 -5.34 -15.58
N GLY A 82 7.25 -6.45 -15.88
CA GLY A 82 6.76 -7.79 -15.57
C GLY A 82 6.63 -8.04 -14.08
N ALA A 83 7.67 -7.72 -13.32
CA ALA A 83 7.67 -7.90 -11.87
C ALA A 83 6.64 -7.01 -11.16
N ILE A 84 6.40 -5.79 -11.64
CA ILE A 84 5.35 -4.90 -11.12
C ILE A 84 3.95 -5.49 -11.37
N LEU A 85 3.69 -6.00 -12.58
CA LEU A 85 2.42 -6.68 -12.87
C LEU A 85 2.25 -7.97 -12.06
N CYS A 86 3.33 -8.74 -11.90
CA CYS A 86 3.33 -9.95 -11.09
C CYS A 86 2.94 -9.67 -9.64
N ARG A 87 3.54 -8.64 -9.02
CA ARG A 87 3.24 -8.26 -7.63
C ARG A 87 1.82 -7.70 -7.47
N GLN A 88 1.31 -6.95 -8.44
CA GLN A 88 -0.09 -6.51 -8.44
C GLN A 88 -1.05 -7.70 -8.46
N ASN A 89 -0.84 -8.65 -9.38
CA ASN A 89 -1.67 -9.85 -9.44
C ASN A 89 -1.57 -10.70 -8.16
N ALA A 90 -0.38 -10.76 -7.54
CA ALA A 90 -0.20 -11.44 -6.25
C ALA A 90 -1.01 -10.78 -5.13
N PHE A 91 -1.03 -9.45 -5.10
CA PHE A 91 -1.85 -8.69 -4.16
C PHE A 91 -3.35 -8.93 -4.41
N ASP A 92 -3.80 -8.88 -5.67
CA ASP A 92 -5.20 -9.15 -6.02
C ASP A 92 -5.64 -10.54 -5.57
N ARG A 93 -4.78 -11.56 -5.75
CA ARG A 93 -5.04 -12.93 -5.24
C ARG A 93 -5.11 -12.99 -3.72
N HIS A 94 -4.26 -12.23 -3.02
CA HIS A 94 -4.29 -12.14 -1.56
C HIS A 94 -5.60 -11.50 -1.07
N GLN A 95 -6.06 -10.44 -1.74
CA GLN A 95 -7.35 -9.80 -1.44
C GLN A 95 -8.52 -10.76 -1.67
N GLN A 96 -8.55 -11.44 -2.81
CA GLN A 96 -9.58 -12.44 -3.13
C GLN A 96 -9.60 -13.60 -2.14
N CYS A 97 -8.42 -14.08 -1.71
CA CYS A 97 -8.30 -15.14 -0.72
C CYS A 97 -8.95 -14.76 0.62
N ARG A 98 -8.90 -13.47 0.97
CA ARG A 98 -9.52 -12.92 2.18
C ARG A 98 -10.95 -12.40 1.98
N GLY A 99 -11.54 -12.59 0.79
CA GLY A 99 -12.92 -12.25 0.49
C GLY A 99 -13.17 -10.82 -0.01
N PHE A 100 -12.15 -10.14 -0.55
CA PHE A 100 -12.23 -8.79 -1.14
C PHE A 100 -12.19 -8.78 -2.66
#